data_AF-A0A7W7PF47-F1
#
_entry.id   AF-A0A7W7PF47-F1
#
_cell.length_a   1.000
_cell.length_b   1.000
_cell.length_c   1.000
_cell.angle_alpha   90.00
_cell.angle_beta   90.00
_cell.angle_gamma   90.00
#
_symmetry.space_group_name_H-M   'P 1'
#
loop_
_entity.id
_entity.type
_entity.pdbx_description
1 polymer ?
#
loop_
_entity_poly.entity_id
_entity_poly.type
_entity_poly.pdbx_seq_one_letter_code
_entity_poly.pdbx_strand_id
1 'polypeptide(L)'
;MRLKATDRGYASGPAGIAALIAAVLALTVIGLLMASRGQASDAPLAKGDADGHYDEPKALGDESAEAMRSVVRTPRKPPASAPAAVGSGSDPLPASKPLEARESDPSPAVGPLFYTGEGEPDHSCSASVVHSPRGDLIATAAHCVYQREFRTDIAFVPGYHDGQAPYGVWVPTSVDITPEWADSGDQDHDVAFLRVRRVGDDTPIERVTGAERIRFRPEPNRPARVIGYPIGEERPLGCQNITGTHGPTQLRFDCHGLPNGTSGGPILTDVDPATGLGTVNGVLGGFQGGGDDETSYSSYFGDAVEKLYRRATG
;
A
#
# COMPACT_ATOMS: atom_id res chain seq x y z
N MET A 1 -19.33 33.18 -68.77
CA MET A 1 -20.79 33.41 -68.63
C MET A 1 -21.13 33.20 -67.17
N ARG A 2 -21.63 34.25 -66.49
CA ARG A 2 -21.85 34.31 -65.03
C ARG A 2 -22.89 33.27 -64.57
N LEU A 3 -22.61 32.53 -63.51
CA LEU A 3 -23.63 31.85 -62.70
C LEU A 3 -23.67 32.49 -61.31
N LYS A 4 -24.84 33.05 -61.00
CA LYS A 4 -25.20 33.78 -59.79
C LYS A 4 -25.13 32.86 -58.57
N ALA A 5 -24.45 33.30 -57.52
CA ALA A 5 -24.71 32.85 -56.17
C ALA A 5 -26.09 33.40 -55.73
N THR A 6 -27.04 32.51 -55.41
CA THR A 6 -28.23 32.88 -54.65
C THR A 6 -27.87 32.92 -53.17
N ASP A 7 -27.63 34.13 -52.70
CA ASP A 7 -27.58 34.50 -51.30
C ASP A 7 -28.97 34.25 -50.68
N ARG A 8 -29.10 33.24 -49.81
CA ARG A 8 -30.22 33.17 -48.85
C ARG A 8 -29.74 33.79 -47.55
N GLY A 9 -29.95 35.10 -47.45
CA GLY A 9 -29.82 35.83 -46.19
C GLY A 9 -30.79 35.26 -45.16
N TYR A 10 -30.25 34.58 -44.14
CA TYR A 10 -30.96 34.40 -42.88
C TYR A 10 -30.95 35.77 -42.18
N ALA A 11 -32.01 36.54 -42.39
CA ALA A 11 -32.29 37.73 -41.60
C ALA A 11 -32.57 37.30 -40.15
N SER A 12 -31.56 37.34 -39.30
CA SER A 12 -31.69 37.13 -37.87
C SER A 12 -32.34 38.37 -37.24
N GLY A 13 -33.68 38.37 -37.16
CA GLY A 13 -34.40 39.37 -36.38
C GLY A 13 -33.98 39.34 -34.90
N PRO A 14 -34.28 40.39 -34.11
CA PRO A 14 -33.84 40.50 -32.71
C PRO A 14 -34.26 39.31 -31.84
N ALA A 15 -35.37 38.63 -32.19
CA ALA A 15 -35.82 37.40 -31.54
C ALA A 15 -34.92 36.17 -31.85
N GLY A 16 -34.34 36.09 -33.05
CA GLY A 16 -33.45 34.99 -33.44
C GLY A 16 -32.06 35.09 -32.80
N ILE A 17 -31.56 36.31 -32.58
CA ILE A 17 -30.31 36.56 -31.86
C ILE A 17 -30.48 36.24 -30.36
N ALA A 18 -31.62 36.62 -29.76
CA ALA A 18 -31.92 36.28 -28.37
C ALA A 18 -32.03 34.76 -28.15
N ALA A 19 -32.64 34.02 -29.08
CA ALA A 19 -32.75 32.56 -29.01
C ALA A 19 -31.39 31.86 -29.15
N LEU A 20 -30.50 32.35 -30.02
CA LEU A 20 -29.14 31.80 -30.14
C LEU A 20 -28.29 32.09 -28.88
N ILE A 21 -28.39 33.29 -28.30
CA ILE A 21 -27.67 33.64 -27.08
C ILE A 21 -28.17 32.81 -25.89
N ALA A 22 -29.48 32.58 -25.78
CA ALA A 22 -30.05 31.74 -24.74
C ALA A 22 -29.64 30.26 -24.90
N ALA A 23 -29.56 29.74 -26.12
CA ALA A 23 -29.11 28.37 -26.38
C ALA A 23 -27.61 28.20 -26.11
N VAL A 24 -26.78 29.18 -26.48
CA VAL A 24 -25.34 29.17 -26.18
C VAL A 24 -25.09 29.31 -24.67
N LEU A 25 -25.84 30.16 -23.96
CA LEU A 25 -25.77 30.27 -22.50
C LEU A 25 -26.27 29.00 -21.79
N ALA A 26 -27.32 28.34 -22.30
CA ALA A 26 -27.79 27.08 -21.74
C ALA A 26 -26.78 25.94 -21.96
N LEU A 27 -26.13 25.90 -23.14
CA LEU A 27 -25.09 24.91 -23.44
C LEU A 27 -23.78 25.18 -22.69
N THR A 28 -23.41 26.44 -22.42
CA THR A 28 -22.27 26.75 -21.56
C THR A 28 -22.58 26.49 -20.09
N VAL A 29 -23.80 26.76 -19.62
CA VAL A 29 -24.22 26.41 -18.24
C VAL A 29 -24.28 24.90 -18.05
N ILE A 30 -24.83 24.13 -19.00
CA ILE A 30 -24.81 22.66 -18.97
C ILE A 30 -23.38 22.13 -19.10
N GLY A 31 -22.54 22.72 -19.97
CA GLY A 31 -21.13 22.38 -20.08
C GLY A 31 -20.32 22.69 -18.81
N LEU A 32 -20.64 23.77 -18.09
CA LEU A 32 -20.01 24.15 -16.82
C LEU A 32 -20.53 23.31 -15.64
N LEU A 33 -21.80 22.87 -15.68
CA LEU A 33 -22.39 21.92 -14.72
C LEU A 33 -21.92 20.47 -14.96
N MET A 34 -21.53 20.11 -16.19
CA MET A 34 -20.94 18.81 -16.51
C MET A 34 -19.41 18.81 -16.31
N ALA A 35 -18.74 19.95 -16.47
CA ALA A 35 -17.32 20.10 -16.16
C ALA A 35 -17.02 20.22 -14.65
N SER A 36 -18.02 20.49 -13.81
CA SER A 36 -17.90 20.42 -12.35
C SER A 36 -18.19 19.03 -11.78
N ARG A 37 -18.48 18.03 -12.63
CA ARG A 37 -18.50 16.60 -12.26
C ARG A 37 -17.18 15.90 -12.61
N GLY A 38 -16.06 16.63 -12.60
CA GLY A 38 -14.79 16.01 -12.24
C GLY A 38 -14.89 15.62 -10.77
N GLN A 39 -15.35 14.38 -10.51
CA GLN A 39 -15.29 13.77 -9.20
C GLN A 39 -13.83 13.68 -8.80
N ALA A 40 -13.35 14.65 -8.02
CA ALA A 40 -12.46 14.27 -6.94
C ALA A 40 -13.32 13.38 -6.04
N SER A 41 -13.24 12.07 -6.22
CA SER A 41 -13.70 11.17 -5.17
C SER A 41 -12.81 11.47 -3.99
N ASP A 42 -13.33 12.14 -2.97
CA ASP A 42 -12.66 12.16 -1.68
C ASP A 42 -12.38 10.69 -1.32
N ALA A 43 -11.13 10.36 -0.99
CA ALA A 43 -10.76 9.04 -0.55
C ALA A 43 -11.76 8.57 0.53
N PRO A 44 -12.18 7.29 0.55
CA PRO A 44 -13.08 6.81 1.58
C PRO A 44 -12.32 6.73 2.90
N LEU A 45 -12.57 7.73 3.75
CA LEU A 45 -11.89 7.95 5.01
C LEU A 45 -12.85 7.87 6.20
N ALA A 46 -12.33 7.44 7.35
CA ALA A 46 -13.05 7.43 8.62
C ALA A 46 -12.17 7.84 9.80
N LYS A 47 -12.80 8.42 10.82
CA LYS A 47 -12.15 8.75 12.08
C LYS A 47 -11.89 7.49 12.90
N GLY A 48 -10.69 7.39 13.44
CA GLY A 48 -10.39 6.48 14.55
C GLY A 48 -10.59 7.15 15.90
N ASP A 49 -10.14 6.47 16.95
CA ASP A 49 -10.10 7.01 18.31
C ASP A 49 -8.85 7.86 18.57
N ALA A 50 -8.76 8.42 19.78
CA ALA A 50 -7.66 9.29 20.20
C ALA A 50 -6.33 8.54 20.37
N ASP A 51 -6.35 7.20 20.45
CA ASP A 51 -5.14 6.39 20.59
C ASP A 51 -4.56 6.00 19.21
N GLY A 52 -5.20 6.42 18.11
CA GLY A 52 -4.79 6.05 16.75
C GLY A 52 -5.25 4.65 16.36
N HIS A 53 -6.41 4.21 16.88
CA HIS A 53 -7.03 2.94 16.52
C HIS A 53 -8.30 3.13 15.71
N TYR A 54 -8.52 2.24 14.74
CA TYR A 54 -9.74 2.20 13.93
C TYR A 54 -10.23 0.76 13.78
N ASP A 55 -11.49 0.50 14.12
CA ASP A 55 -12.18 -0.76 13.84
C ASP A 55 -12.89 -0.67 12.49
N GLU A 56 -12.48 -1.52 11.54
CA GLU A 56 -13.04 -1.56 10.19
C GLU A 56 -14.41 -2.26 10.21
N PRO A 57 -15.51 -1.58 9.83
CA PRO A 57 -16.81 -2.23 9.67
C PRO A 57 -16.72 -3.38 8.68
N LYS A 58 -17.26 -4.55 9.08
CA LYS A 58 -17.23 -5.77 8.24
C LYS A 58 -17.73 -5.53 6.80
N ALA A 59 -18.75 -4.69 6.62
CA ALA A 59 -19.32 -4.39 5.32
C ALA A 59 -18.33 -3.69 4.38
N LEU A 60 -17.53 -2.74 4.88
CA LEU A 60 -16.53 -2.01 4.06
C LEU A 60 -15.38 -2.92 3.65
N GLY A 61 -14.90 -3.76 4.57
CA GLY A 61 -13.94 -4.80 4.22
C GLY A 61 -14.50 -5.84 3.23
N ASP A 62 -15.78 -6.21 3.33
CA ASP A 62 -16.39 -7.13 2.36
C ASP A 62 -16.49 -6.51 0.97
N GLU A 63 -16.83 -5.22 0.87
CA GLU A 63 -16.86 -4.45 -0.37
C GLU A 63 -15.46 -4.35 -1.01
N SER A 64 -14.44 -4.01 -0.22
CA SER A 64 -13.05 -3.93 -0.67
C SER A 64 -12.56 -5.30 -1.20
N ALA A 65 -12.92 -6.38 -0.51
CA ALA A 65 -12.57 -7.72 -0.97
C ALA A 65 -13.30 -8.11 -2.27
N GLU A 66 -14.57 -7.73 -2.43
CA GLU A 66 -15.33 -7.97 -3.65
C GLU A 66 -14.73 -7.20 -4.85
N ALA A 67 -14.46 -5.92 -4.66
CA ALA A 67 -13.80 -5.07 -5.65
C ALA A 67 -12.47 -5.68 -6.11
N MET A 68 -11.61 -6.07 -5.17
CA MET A 68 -10.32 -6.68 -5.48
C MET A 68 -10.46 -8.03 -6.19
N ARG A 69 -11.37 -8.90 -5.72
CA ARG A 69 -11.63 -10.21 -6.34
C ARG A 69 -12.16 -10.12 -7.77
N SER A 70 -12.73 -8.97 -8.16
CA SER A 70 -13.21 -8.74 -9.52
C SER A 70 -12.07 -8.53 -10.54
N VAL A 71 -10.89 -8.09 -10.07
CA VAL A 71 -9.74 -7.76 -10.95
C VAL A 71 -8.58 -8.75 -10.82
N VAL A 72 -8.44 -9.47 -9.70
CA VAL A 72 -7.39 -10.50 -9.52
C VAL A 72 -7.86 -11.91 -9.84
N ARG A 73 -6.91 -12.75 -10.22
CA ARG A 73 -7.13 -14.19 -10.44
C ARG A 73 -6.61 -14.98 -9.25
N THR A 74 -7.44 -15.86 -8.70
CA THR A 74 -6.98 -16.86 -7.74
C THR A 74 -6.51 -18.10 -8.49
N PRO A 75 -5.27 -18.57 -8.31
CA PRO A 75 -4.79 -19.80 -8.94
C PRO A 75 -5.66 -21.00 -8.57
N ARG A 76 -5.91 -21.88 -9.55
CA ARG A 76 -6.75 -23.09 -9.37
C ARG A 76 -6.18 -24.07 -8.33
N LYS A 77 -4.85 -24.10 -8.19
CA LYS A 77 -4.15 -24.83 -7.13
C LYS A 77 -3.48 -23.79 -6.25
N PRO A 78 -3.89 -23.64 -4.98
CA PRO A 78 -3.18 -22.79 -4.04
C PRO A 78 -1.71 -23.24 -3.95
N PRO A 79 -0.77 -22.32 -3.74
CA PRO A 79 0.57 -22.70 -3.32
C PRO A 79 0.47 -23.61 -2.09
N ALA A 80 1.43 -24.51 -1.93
CA ALA A 80 1.57 -25.16 -0.62
C ALA A 80 1.77 -24.06 0.42
N SER A 81 1.12 -24.16 1.59
CA SER A 81 1.39 -23.25 2.71
C SER A 81 2.89 -23.12 2.90
N ALA A 82 3.36 -21.88 3.08
CA ALA A 82 4.78 -21.65 3.32
C ALA A 82 5.22 -22.51 4.52
N PRO A 83 6.31 -23.31 4.38
CA PRO A 83 6.81 -24.09 5.50
C PRO A 83 7.17 -23.14 6.65
N ALA A 84 6.89 -23.54 7.89
CA ALA A 84 7.42 -22.84 9.06
C ALA A 84 8.95 -22.78 8.94
N ALA A 85 9.60 -21.70 9.36
CA ALA A 85 11.06 -21.62 9.37
C ALA A 85 11.64 -22.76 10.24
N VAL A 86 12.38 -23.70 9.63
CA VAL A 86 12.98 -24.86 10.33
C VAL A 86 14.51 -24.81 10.32
N GLY A 87 15.13 -23.79 9.71
CA GLY A 87 16.59 -23.64 9.64
C GLY A 87 17.18 -22.67 10.67
N SER A 88 18.39 -22.95 11.15
CA SER A 88 19.22 -21.96 11.87
C SER A 88 20.19 -21.20 10.94
N GLY A 89 20.11 -21.44 9.63
CA GLY A 89 20.94 -20.78 8.63
C GLY A 89 20.25 -19.54 8.11
N SER A 90 20.91 -18.39 8.19
CA SER A 90 20.50 -17.18 7.47
C SER A 90 21.20 -17.12 6.11
N ASP A 91 20.48 -16.64 5.10
CA ASP A 91 21.07 -16.24 3.82
C ASP A 91 22.12 -15.14 4.08
N PRO A 92 23.35 -15.24 3.54
CA PRO A 92 24.37 -14.20 3.69
C PRO A 92 23.99 -12.83 3.11
N LEU A 93 22.90 -12.70 2.34
CA LEU A 93 22.35 -11.45 1.79
C LEU A 93 23.45 -10.49 1.26
N PRO A 94 24.24 -10.91 0.25
CA PRO A 94 25.26 -10.04 -0.33
C PRO A 94 24.62 -8.79 -0.94
N ALA A 95 25.31 -7.65 -0.86
CA ALA A 95 24.82 -6.42 -1.47
C ALA A 95 24.58 -6.58 -2.98
N SER A 96 23.48 -5.99 -3.48
CA SER A 96 23.13 -5.96 -4.90
C SER A 96 24.25 -5.34 -5.75
N LYS A 97 24.42 -5.83 -6.99
CA LYS A 97 25.43 -5.33 -7.94
C LYS A 97 24.86 -5.11 -9.36
N PRO A 98 24.81 -3.87 -9.87
CA PRO A 98 24.82 -2.59 -9.12
C PRO A 98 23.88 -2.57 -7.92
N LEU A 99 24.13 -1.62 -7.00
CA LEU A 99 23.32 -1.38 -5.81
C LEU A 99 22.01 -0.68 -6.20
N GLU A 100 21.14 -1.46 -6.81
CA GLU A 100 19.89 -1.01 -7.43
C GLU A 100 18.86 -2.12 -7.28
N ALA A 101 17.62 -1.74 -7.01
CA ALA A 101 16.50 -2.64 -6.89
C ALA A 101 16.13 -3.22 -8.27
N ARG A 102 15.71 -4.48 -8.26
CA ARG A 102 15.30 -5.19 -9.47
C ARG A 102 14.09 -6.02 -9.19
N GLU A 103 13.39 -6.43 -10.25
CA GLU A 103 12.34 -7.44 -10.12
C GLU A 103 12.84 -8.64 -9.30
N SER A 104 12.00 -9.05 -8.35
CA SER A 104 12.27 -10.12 -7.39
C SER A 104 11.16 -11.15 -7.41
N ASP A 105 11.46 -12.36 -6.97
CA ASP A 105 10.45 -13.39 -6.81
C ASP A 105 9.44 -12.97 -5.71
N PRO A 106 8.12 -13.18 -5.91
CA PRO A 106 7.12 -12.86 -4.90
C PRO A 106 7.34 -13.63 -3.60
N SER A 107 7.42 -12.91 -2.48
CA SER A 107 7.41 -13.53 -1.15
C SER A 107 5.97 -13.91 -0.75
N PRO A 108 5.75 -15.10 -0.16
CA PRO A 108 4.45 -15.48 0.36
C PRO A 108 3.91 -14.51 1.42
N ALA A 109 4.79 -13.87 2.20
CA ALA A 109 4.39 -12.96 3.29
C ALA A 109 4.33 -11.49 2.86
N VAL A 110 4.82 -11.12 1.68
CA VAL A 110 4.88 -9.71 1.23
C VAL A 110 3.90 -9.50 0.08
N GLY A 111 3.17 -8.39 0.11
CA GLY A 111 2.19 -8.06 -0.93
C GLY A 111 1.92 -6.55 -1.01
N PRO A 112 1.31 -6.10 -2.11
CA PRO A 112 0.77 -4.75 -2.22
C PRO A 112 -0.46 -4.55 -1.33
N LEU A 113 -0.65 -3.28 -0.94
CA LEU A 113 -1.90 -2.72 -0.45
C LEU A 113 -2.58 -1.97 -1.60
N PHE A 114 -3.81 -2.35 -1.90
CA PHE A 114 -4.68 -1.71 -2.88
C PHE A 114 -5.68 -0.78 -2.19
N TYR A 115 -5.99 0.35 -2.83
CA TYR A 115 -7.11 1.21 -2.47
C TYR A 115 -8.25 0.97 -3.47
N THR A 116 -9.38 0.47 -2.99
CA THR A 116 -10.46 -0.04 -3.84
C THR A 116 -11.60 0.96 -4.07
N GLY A 117 -11.59 2.13 -3.41
CA GLY A 117 -12.67 3.11 -3.46
C GLY A 117 -12.49 4.24 -4.47
N GLU A 118 -11.33 4.35 -5.11
CA GLU A 118 -10.98 5.44 -6.04
C GLU A 118 -11.12 5.05 -7.54
N GLY A 119 -11.72 3.89 -7.85
CA GLY A 119 -11.90 3.40 -9.22
C GLY A 119 -11.47 1.95 -9.39
N GLU A 120 -10.75 1.63 -10.48
CA GLU A 120 -10.07 0.34 -10.57
C GLU A 120 -9.02 0.26 -9.44
N PRO A 121 -8.97 -0.85 -8.67
CA PRO A 121 -7.99 -0.99 -7.60
C PRO A 121 -6.56 -0.80 -8.13
N ASP A 122 -5.85 0.17 -7.57
CA ASP A 122 -4.42 0.39 -7.82
C ASP A 122 -3.64 0.13 -6.53
N HIS A 123 -2.48 -0.52 -6.65
CA HIS A 123 -1.62 -0.70 -5.49
C HIS A 123 -0.90 0.62 -5.21
N SER A 124 -0.92 1.04 -3.96
CA SER A 124 -0.36 2.32 -3.54
C SER A 124 0.76 2.19 -2.53
N CYS A 125 0.83 1.04 -1.86
CA CYS A 125 1.81 0.70 -0.85
C CYS A 125 2.08 -0.81 -0.85
N SER A 126 2.97 -1.24 0.02
CA SER A 126 3.34 -2.61 0.31
C SER A 126 3.13 -2.91 1.79
N ALA A 127 3.02 -4.19 2.13
CA ALA A 127 2.95 -4.67 3.50
C ALA A 127 3.56 -6.07 3.63
N SER A 128 3.84 -6.47 4.86
CA SER A 128 4.31 -7.82 5.18
C SER A 128 3.51 -8.45 6.31
N VAL A 129 3.25 -9.75 6.20
CA VAL A 129 2.68 -10.55 7.29
C VAL A 129 3.74 -10.71 8.36
N VAL A 130 3.42 -10.30 9.58
CA VAL A 130 4.29 -10.43 10.75
C VAL A 130 3.66 -11.36 11.76
N HIS A 131 4.50 -12.15 12.45
CA HIS A 131 4.03 -13.13 13.41
C HIS A 131 3.19 -12.44 14.50
N SER A 132 2.06 -13.04 14.85
CA SER A 132 1.23 -12.61 15.98
C SER A 132 0.59 -13.81 16.68
N PRO A 133 0.17 -13.69 17.96
CA PRO A 133 -0.51 -14.79 18.64
C PRO A 133 -1.77 -15.31 17.93
N ARG A 134 -2.46 -14.45 17.18
CA ARG A 134 -3.66 -14.79 16.39
C ARG A 134 -3.34 -15.18 14.94
N GLY A 135 -2.13 -14.90 14.47
CA GLY A 135 -1.66 -15.21 13.12
C GLY A 135 -2.34 -14.38 12.02
N ASP A 136 -2.79 -13.17 12.36
CA ASP A 136 -3.67 -12.30 11.56
C ASP A 136 -3.11 -10.87 11.35
N LEU A 137 -1.80 -10.65 11.57
CA LEU A 137 -1.22 -9.30 11.59
C LEU A 137 -0.35 -9.02 10.36
N ILE A 138 -0.48 -7.81 9.81
CA ILE A 138 0.44 -7.25 8.83
C ILE A 138 1.06 -5.94 9.34
N ALA A 139 2.28 -5.65 8.88
CA ALA A 139 3.00 -4.41 9.14
C ALA A 139 3.17 -3.62 7.83
N THR A 140 3.01 -2.30 7.90
CA THR A 140 3.18 -1.34 6.79
C THR A 140 3.55 0.04 7.35
N ALA A 141 3.74 1.04 6.48
CA ALA A 141 3.95 2.42 6.88
C ALA A 141 2.61 3.10 7.26
N ALA A 142 2.63 4.01 8.22
CA ALA A 142 1.41 4.67 8.68
C ALA A 142 0.79 5.60 7.63
N HIS A 143 1.60 6.24 6.78
CA HIS A 143 1.11 7.04 5.66
C HIS A 143 0.33 6.23 4.61
N CYS A 144 0.49 4.91 4.57
CA CYS A 144 -0.26 4.02 3.69
C CYS A 144 -1.72 3.83 4.13
N VAL A 145 -2.03 4.09 5.39
CA VAL A 145 -3.35 3.77 5.96
C VAL A 145 -4.06 4.96 6.57
N TYR A 146 -3.36 6.09 6.69
CA TYR A 146 -3.88 7.30 7.32
C TYR A 146 -3.50 8.55 6.53
N GLN A 147 -4.51 9.30 6.10
CA GLN A 147 -4.38 10.59 5.40
C GLN A 147 -5.30 11.61 6.07
N ARG A 148 -4.93 12.04 7.29
CA ARG A 148 -5.74 12.85 8.24
C ARG A 148 -6.91 12.10 8.88
N GLU A 149 -7.37 11.04 8.24
CA GLU A 149 -8.32 10.04 8.72
C GLU A 149 -7.88 8.66 8.16
N PHE A 150 -8.44 7.56 8.68
CA PHE A 150 -8.09 6.20 8.26
C PHE A 150 -8.72 5.85 6.92
N ARG A 151 -7.98 5.21 6.03
CA ARG A 151 -8.55 4.62 4.80
C ARG A 151 -9.43 3.42 5.14
N THR A 152 -10.58 3.34 4.48
CA THR A 152 -11.58 2.28 4.72
C THR A 152 -11.77 1.36 3.50
N ASP A 153 -10.88 1.45 2.52
CA ASP A 153 -10.94 0.76 1.23
C ASP A 153 -9.68 -0.06 0.93
N ILE A 154 -9.06 -0.59 1.98
CA ILE A 154 -7.79 -1.31 1.86
C ILE A 154 -8.03 -2.79 1.57
N ALA A 155 -7.29 -3.33 0.58
CA ALA A 155 -7.12 -4.76 0.38
C ALA A 155 -5.64 -5.13 0.31
N PHE A 156 -5.24 -6.20 1.00
CA PHE A 156 -3.89 -6.76 1.00
C PHE A 156 -3.86 -8.08 0.22
N VAL A 157 -2.88 -8.22 -0.68
CA VAL A 157 -2.74 -9.41 -1.55
C VAL A 157 -1.33 -10.01 -1.41
N PRO A 158 -1.09 -10.90 -0.44
CA PRO A 158 0.22 -11.53 -0.25
C PRO A 158 0.63 -12.37 -1.45
N GLY A 159 1.91 -12.28 -1.81
CA GLY A 159 2.51 -12.97 -2.95
C GLY A 159 1.96 -12.55 -4.32
N TYR A 160 1.35 -11.36 -4.41
CA TYR A 160 0.80 -10.85 -5.67
C TYR A 160 1.83 -10.93 -6.81
N HIS A 161 1.38 -11.37 -7.98
CA HIS A 161 2.15 -11.24 -9.21
C HIS A 161 1.29 -11.44 -10.44
N ASP A 162 1.51 -10.65 -11.49
CA ASP A 162 0.90 -10.83 -12.81
C ASP A 162 -0.64 -10.95 -12.75
N GLY A 163 -1.28 -10.11 -11.91
CA GLY A 163 -2.72 -10.09 -11.66
C GLY A 163 -3.23 -11.27 -10.82
N GLN A 164 -2.35 -12.00 -10.13
CA GLN A 164 -2.70 -13.17 -9.34
C GLN A 164 -2.69 -12.89 -7.84
N ALA A 165 -3.69 -13.45 -7.14
CA ALA A 165 -3.77 -13.47 -5.69
C ALA A 165 -3.56 -14.90 -5.17
N PRO A 166 -2.32 -15.44 -5.19
CA PRO A 166 -2.05 -16.85 -4.88
C PRO A 166 -2.42 -17.22 -3.45
N TYR A 167 -2.26 -16.27 -2.53
CA TYR A 167 -2.67 -16.40 -1.14
C TYR A 167 -3.91 -15.55 -0.86
N GLY A 168 -4.76 -15.31 -1.86
CA GLY A 168 -6.05 -14.63 -1.74
C GLY A 168 -6.00 -13.15 -1.35
N VAL A 169 -7.20 -12.58 -1.19
CA VAL A 169 -7.43 -11.19 -0.80
C VAL A 169 -7.79 -11.11 0.68
N TRP A 170 -7.11 -10.23 1.40
CA TRP A 170 -7.28 -9.98 2.82
C TRP A 170 -7.68 -8.52 3.05
N VAL A 171 -8.53 -8.28 4.03
CA VAL A 171 -9.03 -6.94 4.34
C VAL A 171 -8.87 -6.65 5.83
N PRO A 172 -8.66 -5.39 6.22
CA PRO A 172 -8.51 -5.03 7.62
C PRO A 172 -9.75 -5.39 8.44
N THR A 173 -9.51 -5.74 9.69
CA THR A 173 -10.52 -5.72 10.76
C THR A 173 -10.25 -4.60 11.74
N SER A 174 -8.98 -4.20 11.88
CA SER A 174 -8.60 -2.98 12.57
C SER A 174 -7.27 -2.44 12.05
N VAL A 175 -7.04 -1.15 12.27
CA VAL A 175 -5.82 -0.42 11.93
C VAL A 175 -5.29 0.28 13.18
N ASP A 176 -4.00 0.13 13.44
CA ASP A 176 -3.32 0.74 14.58
C ASP A 176 -2.11 1.57 14.11
N ILE A 177 -2.13 2.87 14.41
CA ILE A 177 -1.02 3.83 14.28
C ILE A 177 -0.73 4.48 15.63
N THR A 178 0.41 5.16 15.79
CA THR A 178 0.65 5.90 17.03
C THR A 178 -0.11 7.25 17.02
N PRO A 179 -0.49 7.80 18.20
CA PRO A 179 -1.06 9.14 18.29
C PRO A 179 -0.16 10.23 17.70
N GLU A 180 1.15 10.11 17.85
CA GLU A 180 2.13 11.06 17.30
C GLU A 180 2.03 11.17 15.76
N TRP A 181 1.81 10.03 15.10
CA TRP A 181 1.51 10.00 13.66
C TRP A 181 0.16 10.66 13.36
N ALA A 182 -0.90 10.30 14.08
CA ALA A 182 -2.25 10.84 13.85
C ALA A 182 -2.31 12.36 14.02
N ASP A 183 -1.63 12.90 15.03
CA ASP A 183 -1.69 14.30 15.41
C ASP A 183 -0.89 15.22 14.47
N SER A 184 0.27 14.75 14.00
CA SER A 184 1.26 15.61 13.33
C SER A 184 1.95 15.01 12.11
N GLY A 185 1.72 13.73 11.80
CA GLY A 185 2.47 13.01 10.78
C GLY A 185 3.95 12.90 11.11
N ASP A 186 4.28 12.69 12.39
CA ASP A 186 5.66 12.56 12.86
C ASP A 186 6.35 11.37 12.16
N GLN A 187 7.35 11.67 11.33
CA GLN A 187 8.08 10.69 10.53
C GLN A 187 8.85 9.66 11.37
N ASP A 188 9.09 9.93 12.65
CA ASP A 188 9.66 8.94 13.58
C ASP A 188 8.66 7.87 14.02
N HIS A 189 7.39 8.02 13.62
CA HIS A 189 6.26 7.18 13.98
C HIS A 189 5.48 6.64 12.76
N ASP A 190 6.12 6.56 11.59
CA ASP A 190 5.53 6.10 10.33
C ASP A 190 5.44 4.56 10.23
N VAL A 191 4.74 3.94 11.18
CA VAL A 191 4.50 2.49 11.24
C VAL A 191 3.05 2.22 11.61
N ALA A 192 2.43 1.29 10.89
CA ALA A 192 1.10 0.78 11.19
C ALA A 192 1.10 -0.75 11.30
N PHE A 193 0.21 -1.24 12.16
CA PHE A 193 -0.14 -2.66 12.21
C PHE A 193 -1.63 -2.83 11.93
N LEU A 194 -1.97 -3.79 11.09
CA LEU A 194 -3.35 -4.08 10.72
C LEU A 194 -3.65 -5.53 11.05
N ARG A 195 -4.75 -5.77 11.76
CA ARG A 195 -5.33 -7.12 11.81
C ARG A 195 -6.14 -7.32 10.55
N VAL A 196 -6.02 -8.50 9.94
CA VAL A 196 -6.66 -8.81 8.65
C VAL A 196 -7.44 -10.11 8.69
N ARG A 197 -8.46 -10.20 7.83
CA ARG A 197 -9.26 -11.41 7.63
C ARG A 197 -9.46 -11.70 6.16
N ARG A 198 -9.85 -12.94 5.86
CA ARG A 198 -10.34 -13.33 4.54
C ARG A 198 -11.86 -13.41 4.56
N VAL A 199 -12.53 -12.81 3.56
CA VAL A 199 -13.99 -12.89 3.46
C VAL A 199 -14.41 -14.34 3.18
N GLY A 200 -15.20 -14.90 4.09
CA GLY A 200 -15.77 -16.25 3.99
C GLY A 200 -14.83 -17.38 4.46
N ASP A 201 -13.71 -17.06 5.10
CA ASP A 201 -12.73 -18.03 5.59
C ASP A 201 -12.00 -17.48 6.83
N ASP A 202 -12.09 -18.20 7.94
CA ASP A 202 -11.49 -17.83 9.22
C ASP A 202 -10.06 -18.37 9.40
N THR A 203 -9.45 -18.92 8.35
CA THR A 203 -8.05 -19.33 8.38
C THR A 203 -7.16 -18.09 8.58
N PRO A 204 -6.30 -18.05 9.62
CA PRO A 204 -5.37 -16.95 9.82
C PRO A 204 -4.37 -16.84 8.67
N ILE A 205 -3.97 -15.62 8.33
CA ILE A 205 -3.07 -15.35 7.20
C ILE A 205 -1.73 -16.08 7.36
N GLU A 206 -1.18 -16.12 8.57
CA GLU A 206 0.07 -16.80 8.88
C GLU A 206 0.03 -18.31 8.54
N ARG A 207 -1.15 -18.96 8.60
CA ARG A 207 -1.28 -20.38 8.23
C ARG A 207 -1.15 -20.66 6.74
N VAL A 208 -1.31 -19.65 5.89
CA VAL A 208 -1.19 -19.81 4.43
C VAL A 208 0.07 -19.16 3.87
N THR A 209 0.50 -18.03 4.43
CA THR A 209 1.68 -17.28 3.97
C THR A 209 2.94 -17.58 4.75
N GLY A 210 2.83 -18.20 5.94
CA GLY A 210 3.85 -18.01 6.97
C GLY A 210 3.84 -16.57 7.48
N ALA A 211 4.80 -16.21 8.32
CA ALA A 211 4.95 -14.85 8.79
C ALA A 211 6.41 -14.49 9.04
N GLU A 212 6.74 -13.23 8.79
CA GLU A 212 8.02 -12.66 9.16
C GLU A 212 8.09 -12.54 10.69
N ARG A 213 9.26 -12.78 11.28
CA ARG A 213 9.50 -12.38 12.67
C ARG A 213 9.58 -10.86 12.75
N ILE A 214 9.39 -10.28 13.93
CA ILE A 214 9.63 -8.86 14.18
C ILE A 214 10.74 -8.68 15.22
N ARG A 215 11.61 -7.69 15.02
CA ARG A 215 12.65 -7.33 15.97
C ARG A 215 12.54 -5.86 16.34
N PHE A 216 12.37 -5.63 17.64
CA PHE A 216 12.46 -4.30 18.23
C PHE A 216 13.91 -3.99 18.63
N ARG A 217 14.24 -2.70 18.58
CA ARG A 217 15.58 -2.16 18.80
C ARG A 217 16.64 -2.91 17.96
N PRO A 218 16.44 -3.00 16.64
CA PRO A 218 17.34 -3.77 15.78
C PRO A 218 18.76 -3.19 15.80
N GLU A 219 19.75 -4.06 15.72
CA GLU A 219 21.14 -3.65 15.57
C GLU A 219 21.36 -2.98 14.20
N PRO A 220 22.13 -1.88 14.12
CA PRO A 220 22.51 -1.31 12.85
C PRO A 220 23.57 -2.18 12.15
N ASN A 221 23.89 -1.87 10.89
CA ASN A 221 24.93 -2.52 10.10
C ASN A 221 24.69 -4.02 9.87
N ARG A 222 23.43 -4.42 9.68
CA ARG A 222 23.04 -5.80 9.38
C ARG A 222 22.75 -5.95 7.89
N PRO A 223 23.25 -7.00 7.22
CA PRO A 223 22.79 -7.36 5.88
C PRO A 223 21.28 -7.57 5.89
N ALA A 224 20.59 -6.89 4.98
CA ALA A 224 19.16 -6.89 4.87
C ALA A 224 18.70 -6.95 3.41
N ARG A 225 17.48 -7.44 3.22
CA ARG A 225 16.76 -7.44 1.96
C ARG A 225 15.48 -6.63 2.10
N VAL A 226 15.25 -5.74 1.16
CA VAL A 226 13.98 -5.05 0.97
C VAL A 226 13.19 -5.76 -0.11
N ILE A 227 11.86 -5.84 0.06
CA ILE A 227 10.91 -6.27 -0.96
C ILE A 227 9.74 -5.27 -0.95
N GLY A 228 9.31 -4.77 -2.11
CA GLY A 228 8.16 -3.86 -2.23
C GLY A 228 7.59 -3.82 -3.64
N TYR A 229 6.36 -3.34 -3.79
CA TYR A 229 5.60 -3.28 -5.05
C TYR A 229 5.46 -1.83 -5.52
N PRO A 230 6.23 -1.38 -6.53
CA PRO A 230 6.07 -0.05 -7.12
C PRO A 230 4.69 0.16 -7.71
N ILE A 231 4.15 1.38 -7.65
CA ILE A 231 2.88 1.76 -8.31
C ILE A 231 2.92 1.44 -9.81
N GLY A 232 1.85 0.83 -10.32
CA GLY A 232 1.69 0.40 -11.71
C GLY A 232 2.41 -0.89 -12.08
N GLU A 233 3.14 -1.53 -11.17
CA GLU A 233 3.93 -2.73 -11.47
C GLU A 233 3.29 -4.03 -10.93
N GLU A 234 3.31 -5.06 -11.76
CA GLU A 234 2.66 -6.34 -11.47
C GLU A 234 3.55 -7.31 -10.67
N ARG A 235 4.76 -6.88 -10.29
CA ARG A 235 5.77 -7.72 -9.62
C ARG A 235 6.55 -6.91 -8.60
N PRO A 236 7.05 -7.54 -7.52
CA PRO A 236 7.82 -6.83 -6.52
C PRO A 236 9.24 -6.53 -7.00
N LEU A 237 9.77 -5.39 -6.57
CA LEU A 237 11.20 -5.13 -6.56
C LEU A 237 11.84 -5.66 -5.28
N GLY A 238 13.10 -6.05 -5.39
CA GLY A 238 13.94 -6.41 -4.27
C GLY A 238 15.33 -5.79 -4.37
N CYS A 239 15.89 -5.45 -3.22
CA CYS A 239 17.28 -5.00 -3.12
C CYS A 239 17.94 -5.51 -1.85
N GLN A 240 19.24 -5.76 -1.90
CA GLN A 240 20.04 -6.21 -0.77
C GLN A 240 21.14 -5.21 -0.48
N ASN A 241 21.26 -4.79 0.78
CA ASN A 241 22.36 -3.98 1.28
C ASN A 241 22.47 -4.12 2.80
N ILE A 242 23.43 -3.41 3.40
CA ILE A 242 23.58 -3.31 4.84
C ILE A 242 22.74 -2.13 5.36
N THR A 243 22.00 -2.33 6.44
CA THR A 243 21.26 -1.26 7.13
C THR A 243 22.21 -0.27 7.79
N GLY A 244 21.88 1.02 7.74
CA GLY A 244 22.52 2.09 8.49
C GLY A 244 21.57 2.75 9.47
N THR A 245 22.02 3.86 10.05
CA THR A 245 21.22 4.72 10.94
C THR A 245 21.18 6.15 10.40
N HIS A 246 20.04 6.82 10.58
CA HIS A 246 19.93 8.25 10.41
C HIS A 246 19.43 8.88 11.71
N GLY A 247 20.35 9.37 12.52
CA GLY A 247 20.02 9.79 13.88
C GLY A 247 19.52 8.63 14.76
N PRO A 248 18.87 8.94 15.90
CA PRO A 248 18.44 7.94 16.87
C PRO A 248 17.11 7.24 16.53
N THR A 249 16.33 7.80 15.60
CA THR A 249 14.93 7.44 15.37
C THR A 249 14.66 6.86 13.99
N GLN A 250 15.68 6.73 13.13
CA GLN A 250 15.52 6.21 11.77
C GLN A 250 16.59 5.17 11.42
N LEU A 251 16.15 4.10 10.76
CA LEU A 251 17.01 3.23 9.97
C LEU A 251 17.19 3.82 8.58
N ARG A 252 18.38 3.63 8.02
CA ARG A 252 18.73 4.01 6.64
C ARG A 252 18.99 2.75 5.83
N PHE A 253 18.53 2.72 4.58
CA PHE A 253 18.81 1.65 3.65
C PHE A 253 19.12 2.25 2.27
N ASP A 254 20.39 2.17 1.88
CA ASP A 254 20.84 2.71 0.59
C ASP A 254 20.58 1.67 -0.51
N CYS A 255 19.72 2.00 -1.46
CA CYS A 255 19.56 1.24 -2.70
C CYS A 255 18.78 2.07 -3.72
N HIS A 256 19.35 2.22 -4.92
CA HIS A 256 18.70 2.94 -6.00
C HIS A 256 17.42 2.24 -6.48
N GLY A 257 16.40 2.99 -6.89
CA GLY A 257 15.26 2.46 -7.62
C GLY A 257 14.19 1.77 -6.76
N LEU A 258 13.94 2.28 -5.56
CA LEU A 258 12.79 1.92 -4.72
C LEU A 258 11.72 3.03 -4.78
N PRO A 259 10.93 3.12 -5.87
CA PRO A 259 9.99 4.22 -6.08
C PRO A 259 8.73 4.10 -5.19
N ASN A 260 7.83 5.08 -5.35
CA ASN A 260 6.49 5.07 -4.74
C ASN A 260 5.77 3.72 -4.95
N GLY A 261 5.01 3.28 -3.95
CA GLY A 261 4.41 1.94 -3.88
C GLY A 261 5.23 0.97 -3.05
N THR A 262 6.55 1.10 -3.04
CA THR A 262 7.40 0.26 -2.19
C THR A 262 7.28 0.61 -0.70
N SER A 263 6.75 1.78 -0.35
CA SER A 263 6.39 2.19 1.02
C SER A 263 5.65 1.10 1.78
N GLY A 264 6.04 0.85 3.03
CA GLY A 264 5.52 -0.22 3.87
C GLY A 264 6.12 -1.60 3.60
N GLY A 265 6.91 -1.76 2.53
CA GLY A 265 7.67 -2.98 2.26
C GLY A 265 8.69 -3.27 3.36
N PRO A 266 8.91 -4.54 3.76
CA PRO A 266 9.77 -4.85 4.89
C PRO A 266 11.26 -4.73 4.57
N ILE A 267 12.03 -4.26 5.56
CA ILE A 267 13.48 -4.42 5.65
C ILE A 267 13.76 -5.70 6.45
N LEU A 268 14.11 -6.78 5.74
CA LEU A 268 14.25 -8.13 6.28
C LEU A 268 15.72 -8.48 6.57
N THR A 269 16.01 -8.90 7.80
CA THR A 269 17.27 -9.58 8.16
C THR A 269 17.04 -11.05 8.43
N ASP A 270 18.11 -11.83 8.55
CA ASP A 270 18.06 -13.24 8.97
C ASP A 270 17.07 -14.08 8.14
N VAL A 271 17.07 -13.84 6.82
CA VAL A 271 16.22 -14.53 5.83
C VAL A 271 16.60 -16.00 5.76
N ASP A 272 15.62 -16.88 5.93
CA ASP A 272 15.76 -18.32 5.72
C ASP A 272 15.74 -18.61 4.21
N PRO A 273 16.79 -19.20 3.63
CA PRO A 273 16.88 -19.45 2.19
C PRO A 273 15.86 -20.49 1.70
N ALA A 274 15.29 -21.32 2.58
CA ALA A 274 14.30 -22.33 2.21
C ALA A 274 12.88 -21.76 2.11
N THR A 275 12.55 -20.77 2.94
CA THR A 275 11.19 -20.20 3.01
C THR A 275 11.09 -18.81 2.43
N GLY A 276 12.21 -18.08 2.34
CA GLY A 276 12.24 -16.66 1.99
C GLY A 276 11.79 -15.73 3.14
N LEU A 277 11.35 -16.27 4.28
CA LEU A 277 10.95 -15.51 5.47
C LEU A 277 12.17 -15.15 6.32
N GLY A 278 12.18 -13.99 6.95
CA GLY A 278 13.21 -13.49 7.85
C GLY A 278 12.62 -12.77 9.06
N THR A 279 13.22 -11.61 9.37
CA THR A 279 12.90 -10.77 10.51
C THR A 279 12.77 -9.32 10.04
N VAL A 280 11.58 -8.73 10.20
CA VAL A 280 11.32 -7.31 9.94
C VAL A 280 12.00 -6.47 11.02
N ASN A 281 12.95 -5.64 10.57
CA ASN A 281 13.61 -4.63 11.42
C ASN A 281 13.10 -3.21 11.15
N GLY A 282 12.35 -3.03 10.06
CA GLY A 282 11.76 -1.76 9.64
C GLY A 282 10.82 -1.98 8.46
N VAL A 283 9.99 -0.98 8.16
CA VAL A 283 9.20 -0.88 6.93
C VAL A 283 9.62 0.38 6.17
N LEU A 284 9.69 0.34 4.84
CA LEU A 284 10.06 1.51 4.05
C LEU A 284 9.11 2.68 4.33
N GLY A 285 9.65 3.82 4.74
CA GLY A 285 8.87 4.96 5.20
C GLY A 285 9.70 5.89 6.09
N GLY A 286 9.04 6.72 6.88
CA GLY A 286 9.70 7.58 7.86
C GLY A 286 10.30 8.84 7.24
N PHE A 287 11.57 9.12 7.53
CA PHE A 287 12.21 10.40 7.18
C PHE A 287 12.00 10.77 5.70
N GLN A 288 11.59 12.01 5.45
CA GLN A 288 11.26 12.53 4.10
C GLN A 288 10.22 11.69 3.34
N GLY A 289 9.31 11.01 4.03
CA GLY A 289 8.25 10.20 3.41
C GLY A 289 8.76 8.87 2.85
N GLY A 290 9.90 8.37 3.34
CA GLY A 290 10.53 7.15 2.85
C GLY A 290 11.85 7.38 2.14
N GLY A 291 12.22 8.63 1.83
CA GLY A 291 13.54 9.00 1.31
C GLY A 291 13.51 9.53 -0.12
N ASP A 292 14.52 9.18 -0.91
CA ASP A 292 14.69 9.58 -2.31
C ASP A 292 15.03 8.36 -3.19
N ASP A 293 15.41 8.62 -4.44
CA ASP A 293 15.69 7.57 -5.42
C ASP A 293 16.88 6.69 -5.05
N GLU A 294 17.79 7.15 -4.19
CA GLU A 294 19.02 6.45 -3.81
C GLU A 294 18.94 5.84 -2.40
N THR A 295 18.17 6.48 -1.52
CA THR A 295 18.12 6.15 -0.11
C THR A 295 16.69 5.99 0.35
N SER A 296 16.39 4.85 0.97
CA SER A 296 15.16 4.68 1.73
C SER A 296 15.38 4.73 3.24
N TYR A 297 14.34 5.10 3.97
CA TYR A 297 14.35 5.12 5.44
C TYR A 297 13.29 4.19 6.03
N SER A 298 13.35 4.06 7.36
CA SER A 298 12.28 3.48 8.16
C SER A 298 12.33 4.10 9.55
N SER A 299 11.17 4.39 10.13
CA SER A 299 11.07 4.69 11.56
C SER A 299 11.70 3.56 12.36
N TYR A 300 12.55 3.90 13.31
CA TYR A 300 13.24 2.90 14.13
C TYR A 300 12.25 2.14 15.01
N PHE A 301 12.30 0.81 14.98
CA PHE A 301 11.42 -0.05 15.77
C PHE A 301 11.78 -0.07 17.27
N GLY A 302 11.75 1.11 17.91
CA GLY A 302 12.00 1.31 19.32
C GLY A 302 10.78 1.02 20.21
N ASP A 303 10.77 1.63 21.40
CA ASP A 303 9.74 1.40 22.42
C ASP A 303 8.32 1.74 21.94
N ALA A 304 8.18 2.81 21.14
CA ALA A 304 6.89 3.24 20.60
C ALA A 304 6.29 2.19 19.65
N VAL A 305 7.09 1.66 18.71
CA VAL A 305 6.65 0.62 17.77
C VAL A 305 6.40 -0.70 18.49
N GLU A 306 7.22 -1.05 19.50
CA GLU A 306 6.95 -2.23 20.33
C GLU A 306 5.62 -2.12 21.09
N LYS A 307 5.33 -0.94 21.65
CA LYS A 307 4.04 -0.67 22.31
C LYS A 307 2.89 -0.77 21.32
N LEU A 308 3.05 -0.22 20.11
CA LEU A 308 2.05 -0.30 19.04
C LEU A 308 1.76 -1.75 18.65
N TYR A 309 2.80 -2.55 18.41
CA TYR A 309 2.67 -3.98 18.12
C TYR A 309 1.93 -4.74 19.24
N ARG A 310 2.27 -4.47 20.51
CA ARG A 310 1.58 -5.08 21.65
C ARG A 310 0.10 -4.73 21.70
N ARG A 311 -0.27 -3.49 21.33
CA ARG A 311 -1.68 -3.07 21.23
C ARG A 311 -2.39 -3.80 20.09
N ALA A 312 -1.76 -3.88 18.92
CA ALA A 312 -2.35 -4.55 17.76
C ALA A 312 -2.55 -6.07 17.97
N THR A 313 -1.68 -6.70 18.77
CA THR A 313 -1.68 -8.16 19.02
C THR A 313 -2.48 -8.62 20.24
N GLY A 314 -2.90 -7.72 21.13
CA GLY A 314 -3.56 -8.03 22.40
C GLY A 314 -5.02 -7.63 22.43
#